data_AF-A0A818YC97-F1
#
_entry.id   AF-A0A818YC97-F1
#
_cell.length_a   1.000
_cell.length_b   1.000
_cell.length_c   1.000
_cell.angle_alpha   90.00
_cell.angle_beta   90.00
_cell.angle_gamma   90.00
#
_symmetry.space_group_name_H-M   'P 1'
#
loop_
_entity.id
_entity.type
_entity.pdbx_description
1 polymer ?
#
loop_
_entity_poly.entity_id
_entity_poly.type
_entity_poly.pdbx_seq_one_letter_code
_entity_poly.pdbx_strand_id
1 'polypeptide(L)'
;MRSILFTLSSRVFHGYLCSSLTTSSAVAPSTRYASSTKAYLESMSVPLSADWSTNWLSEIQNNYVALNVVFESTQVENYTQEASVGPVNVLFTVGDHSELWIGISFLSIMDVIEMLYRLCRYAYHSLKEILRHRYNQIN
;
A
#
# COMPACT_ATOMS: atom_id res chain seq x y z
N MET A 1 12.66 11.56 22.97
CA MET A 1 12.50 10.09 22.84
C MET A 1 11.10 9.83 22.30
N ARG A 2 11.01 9.27 21.10
CA ARG A 2 9.78 9.08 20.31
C ARG A 2 9.08 7.78 20.72
N SER A 3 7.76 7.80 20.79
CA SER A 3 6.90 6.68 20.40
C SER A 3 5.49 7.20 20.13
N ILE A 4 5.18 7.44 18.85
CA ILE A 4 3.82 7.64 18.36
C ILE A 4 3.38 6.28 17.84
N LEU A 5 2.39 5.71 18.52
CA LEU A 5 1.74 4.45 18.20
C LEU A 5 0.95 4.63 16.89
N PHE A 6 1.36 3.97 15.81
CA PHE A 6 0.58 3.91 14.57
C PHE A 6 -0.42 2.76 14.68
N THR A 7 -1.68 3.10 14.96
CA THR A 7 -2.80 2.17 14.81
C THR A 7 -3.17 2.12 13.33
N LEU A 8 -2.83 1.02 12.65
CA LEU A 8 -3.24 0.71 11.28
C LEU A 8 -4.75 0.50 11.22
N SER A 9 -5.52 1.58 11.04
CA SER A 9 -6.90 1.50 10.58
C SER A 9 -6.87 1.30 9.08
N SER A 10 -7.14 0.08 8.64
CA SER A 10 -7.46 -0.24 7.24
C SER A 10 -8.70 0.55 6.84
N ARG A 11 -8.49 1.77 6.33
CA ARG A 11 -9.49 2.52 5.59
C ARG A 11 -9.12 2.38 4.12
N VAL A 12 -9.90 1.56 3.43
CA VAL A 12 -10.00 1.56 1.98
C VAL A 12 -10.42 2.97 1.56
N PHE A 13 -9.47 3.80 1.20
CA PHE A 13 -9.75 5.09 0.58
C PHE A 13 -10.18 4.81 -0.87
N HIS A 14 -11.48 4.85 -1.13
CA HIS A 14 -12.01 5.04 -2.48
C HIS A 14 -11.71 6.48 -2.90
N GLY A 15 -10.48 6.73 -3.34
CA GLY A 15 -10.09 7.97 -3.98
C GLY A 15 -10.45 7.91 -5.45
N TYR A 16 -11.57 8.52 -5.84
CA TYR A 16 -11.85 8.80 -7.24
C TYR A 16 -10.92 9.93 -7.69
N LEU A 17 -9.73 9.59 -8.16
CA LEU A 17 -8.81 10.52 -8.80
C LEU A 17 -9.27 10.73 -10.24
N CYS A 18 -9.88 11.89 -10.52
CA CYS A 18 -10.10 12.35 -11.89
C CYS A 18 -8.73 12.72 -12.48
N SER A 19 -8.15 11.79 -13.23
CA SER A 19 -6.76 11.80 -13.68
C SER A 19 -6.49 12.73 -14.87
N SER A 20 -7.52 13.21 -15.57
CA SER A 20 -7.38 14.19 -16.65
C SER A 20 -8.56 15.16 -16.71
N LEU A 21 -8.26 16.45 -16.75
CA LEU A 21 -9.22 17.52 -16.99
C LEU A 21 -9.03 18.03 -18.42
N THR A 22 -9.93 17.65 -19.32
CA THR A 22 -9.96 18.19 -20.69
C THR A 22 -10.68 19.53 -20.67
N THR A 23 -9.93 20.63 -20.67
CA THR A 23 -10.52 21.98 -20.72
C THR A 23 -10.80 22.37 -22.17
N SER A 24 -12.05 22.73 -22.47
CA SER A 24 -12.42 23.41 -23.70
C SER A 24 -13.00 24.78 -23.37
N SER A 25 -12.71 25.77 -24.22
CA SER A 25 -13.23 27.13 -24.10
C SER A 25 -13.89 27.52 -25.41
N ALA A 26 -15.10 28.05 -25.32
CA ALA A 26 -15.82 28.62 -26.43
C ALA A 26 -16.34 29.99 -26.02
N VAL A 27 -16.53 30.88 -26.98
CA VAL A 27 -17.11 32.21 -26.74
C VAL A 27 -18.54 32.02 -26.24
N ALA A 28 -18.74 32.28 -24.95
CA ALA A 28 -20.02 32.18 -24.26
C ALA A 28 -20.22 33.40 -23.36
N PRO A 29 -21.45 33.91 -23.22
CA PRO A 29 -22.66 33.49 -23.91
C PRO A 29 -22.73 34.01 -25.36
N SER A 30 -23.29 33.22 -26.27
CA SER A 30 -23.48 33.67 -27.65
C SER A 30 -24.60 34.71 -27.74
N THR A 31 -24.49 35.63 -28.71
CA THR A 31 -25.40 36.78 -28.86
C THR A 31 -26.87 36.39 -28.99
N ARG A 32 -27.18 35.19 -29.51
CA ARG A 32 -28.55 34.66 -29.60
C ARG A 32 -29.18 34.32 -28.24
N TYR A 33 -28.38 33.89 -27.26
CA TYR A 33 -28.88 33.52 -25.93
C TYR A 33 -28.75 34.65 -24.90
N ALA A 34 -28.05 35.73 -25.23
CA ALA A 34 -27.83 36.87 -24.33
C ALA A 34 -29.14 37.49 -23.81
N SER A 35 -30.20 37.53 -24.63
CA SER A 35 -31.53 38.03 -24.21
C SER A 35 -32.20 37.14 -23.16
N SER A 36 -32.08 35.82 -23.28
CA SER A 36 -32.57 34.87 -22.27
C SER A 36 -31.75 34.95 -20.98
N THR A 37 -30.43 35.12 -21.10
CA THR A 37 -29.54 35.34 -19.96
C THR A 37 -29.90 36.64 -19.22
N LYS A 38 -30.24 37.71 -19.95
CA LYS A 38 -30.71 38.97 -19.38
C LYS A 38 -31.97 38.77 -18.53
N ALA A 39 -33.00 38.14 -19.11
CA ALA A 39 -34.26 37.90 -18.40
C ALA A 39 -34.06 37.04 -17.14
N TYR A 40 -33.14 36.08 -17.20
CA TYR A 40 -32.77 35.27 -16.04
C TYR A 40 -32.04 36.08 -14.97
N LEU A 41 -31.06 36.90 -15.33
CA LEU A 41 -30.33 37.76 -14.40
C LEU A 41 -31.25 38.78 -13.72
N GLU A 42 -32.20 39.36 -14.45
CA GLU A 42 -33.22 40.28 -13.91
C GLU A 42 -34.23 39.59 -12.99
N SER A 43 -34.45 38.28 -13.17
CA SER A 43 -35.28 37.47 -12.27
C SER A 43 -34.56 37.06 -10.98
N MET A 44 -33.23 37.19 -10.94
CA MET A 44 -32.42 36.84 -9.78
C MET A 44 -32.09 38.08 -8.96
N SER A 45 -32.00 37.92 -7.63
CA SER A 45 -31.62 38.97 -6.69
C SER A 45 -30.09 39.20 -6.67
N VAL A 46 -29.46 39.23 -7.84
CA VAL A 46 -28.02 39.47 -7.99
C VAL A 46 -27.79 40.98 -8.13
N PRO A 47 -26.77 41.56 -7.47
CA PRO A 47 -26.44 42.96 -7.65
C PRO A 47 -26.04 43.23 -9.11
N LEU A 48 -26.84 44.05 -9.80
CA LEU A 48 -26.61 44.48 -11.17
C LEU A 48 -25.72 45.74 -11.17
N SER A 49 -24.94 45.91 -12.24
CA SER A 49 -24.15 47.12 -12.47
C SER A 49 -25.05 48.35 -12.71
N ALA A 50 -24.57 49.54 -12.36
CA ALA A 50 -25.33 50.79 -12.52
C ALA A 50 -25.71 51.08 -13.99
N ASP A 51 -24.90 50.59 -14.93
CA ASP A 51 -25.07 50.78 -16.38
C ASP A 51 -25.82 49.61 -17.07
N TRP A 52 -26.52 48.77 -16.30
CA TRP A 52 -27.22 47.60 -16.83
C TRP A 52 -28.26 47.96 -17.91
N SER A 53 -29.03 49.02 -17.73
CA SER A 53 -30.11 49.37 -18.65
C SER A 53 -29.63 49.70 -20.07
N THR A 54 -28.41 50.22 -20.22
CA THR A 54 -27.82 50.68 -21.48
C THR A 54 -26.78 49.71 -22.04
N ASN A 55 -25.94 49.10 -21.19
CA ASN A 55 -24.78 48.31 -21.60
C ASN A 55 -24.82 46.84 -21.14
N TRP A 56 -26.01 46.30 -20.82
CA TRP A 56 -26.15 44.90 -20.39
C TRP A 56 -25.50 43.87 -21.34
N LEU A 57 -25.52 44.10 -22.65
CA LEU A 57 -25.01 43.12 -23.61
C LEU A 57 -23.49 42.93 -23.49
N SER A 58 -22.73 44.04 -23.41
CA SER A 58 -21.29 44.00 -23.20
C SER A 58 -20.94 43.49 -21.81
N GLU A 59 -21.76 43.83 -20.80
CA GLU A 59 -21.58 43.38 -19.43
C GLU A 59 -21.74 41.85 -19.31
N ILE A 60 -22.78 41.31 -19.94
CA ILE A 60 -23.01 39.86 -20.00
C ILE A 60 -21.86 39.14 -20.70
N GLN A 61 -21.34 39.69 -21.79
CA GLN A 61 -20.28 39.05 -22.57
C GLN A 61 -18.91 39.09 -21.89
N ASN A 62 -18.62 40.15 -21.13
CA ASN A 62 -17.29 40.32 -20.52
C ASN A 62 -17.21 39.73 -19.12
N ASN A 63 -18.30 39.73 -18.35
CA ASN A 63 -18.27 39.38 -16.93
C ASN A 63 -18.91 38.03 -16.59
N TYR A 64 -19.66 37.41 -17.51
CA TYR A 64 -20.35 36.15 -17.24
C TYR A 64 -19.76 35.01 -18.06
N VAL A 65 -19.45 33.91 -17.36
CA VAL A 65 -18.89 32.69 -17.95
C VAL A 65 -19.87 31.54 -17.74
N ALA A 66 -20.12 30.78 -18.80
CA ALA A 66 -20.85 29.53 -18.71
C ALA A 66 -19.86 28.38 -18.45
N LEU A 67 -19.96 27.74 -17.28
CA LEU A 67 -19.19 26.55 -16.95
C LEU A 67 -20.05 25.32 -17.21
N ASN A 68 -19.59 24.44 -18.10
CA ASN A 68 -20.21 23.14 -18.32
C ASN A 68 -19.24 22.03 -17.92
N VAL A 69 -19.59 21.26 -16.89
CA VAL A 69 -18.80 20.12 -16.43
C VAL A 69 -19.47 18.86 -16.96
N VAL A 70 -18.85 18.23 -17.95
CA VAL A 70 -19.34 16.99 -18.58
C VAL A 70 -18.35 15.88 -18.27
N PHE A 71 -18.87 14.73 -17.84
CA PHE A 71 -18.07 13.51 -17.73
C PHE A 71 -17.86 12.94 -19.14
N GLU A 72 -16.62 12.89 -19.59
CA GLU A 72 -16.26 12.39 -20.93
C GLU A 72 -16.59 10.91 -21.12
N SER A 73 -16.57 10.13 -20.04
CA SER A 73 -16.80 8.68 -20.07
C SER A 73 -17.43 8.20 -18.78
N THR A 74 -18.27 7.16 -18.86
CA THR A 74 -18.79 6.40 -17.70
C THR A 74 -17.79 5.38 -17.16
N GLN A 75 -16.60 5.30 -17.75
CA GLN A 75 -15.55 4.39 -17.29
C GLN A 75 -15.00 4.89 -15.96
N VAL A 76 -15.33 4.16 -14.91
CA VAL A 76 -14.77 4.36 -13.58
C VAL A 76 -13.43 3.64 -13.54
N GLU A 77 -12.34 4.41 -13.56
CA GLU A 77 -11.00 3.87 -13.32
C GLU A 77 -10.86 3.56 -11.83
N ASN A 78 -11.09 2.30 -11.46
CA ASN A 78 -10.83 1.80 -10.12
C ASN A 78 -9.36 1.45 -9.99
N TYR A 79 -8.57 2.36 -9.42
CA TYR A 79 -7.20 2.08 -9.01
C TYR A 79 -7.20 1.34 -7.67
N THR A 80 -7.28 0.01 -7.73
CA THR A 80 -7.07 -0.85 -6.56
C THR A 80 -5.58 -1.04 -6.34
N GLN A 81 -5.01 -0.42 -5.31
CA GLN A 81 -3.68 -0.81 -4.82
C GLN A 81 -3.82 -2.15 -4.09
N GLU A 82 -3.46 -3.24 -4.77
CA GLU A 82 -3.30 -4.52 -4.10
C GLU A 82 -2.04 -4.47 -3.23
N ALA A 83 -2.22 -4.68 -1.92
CA ALA A 83 -1.10 -4.82 -1.01
C ALA A 83 -0.28 -6.04 -1.45
N SER A 84 0.97 -5.82 -1.86
CA SER A 84 1.93 -6.84 -2.30
C SER A 84 2.21 -7.95 -1.27
N VAL A 85 1.67 -7.86 -0.05
CA VAL A 85 1.90 -8.80 1.04
C VAL A 85 0.56 -9.25 1.60
N GLY A 86 0.05 -10.37 1.06
CA GLY A 86 -1.06 -11.08 1.67
C GLY A 86 -0.66 -11.74 2.99
N PRO A 87 -1.61 -12.01 3.91
CA PRO A 87 -1.33 -12.68 5.19
C PRO A 87 -0.70 -14.07 5.02
N VAL A 88 -0.98 -14.72 3.90
CA VAL A 88 -0.34 -16.00 3.50
C VAL A 88 1.16 -15.83 3.25
N ASN A 89 1.58 -14.69 2.67
CA ASN A 89 2.98 -14.41 2.38
C ASN A 89 3.80 -14.28 3.66
N VAL A 90 3.24 -13.70 4.72
CA VAL A 90 3.88 -13.60 6.03
C VAL A 90 4.08 -14.98 6.66
N LEU A 91 3.09 -15.88 6.51
CA LEU A 91 3.19 -17.25 7.02
C LEU A 91 4.25 -18.06 6.28
N PHE A 92 4.36 -17.91 4.95
CA PHE A 92 5.40 -18.57 4.16
C PHE A 92 6.80 -18.04 4.48
N THR A 93 6.98 -16.72 4.66
CA THR A 93 8.29 -16.15 5.05
C THR A 93 8.72 -16.60 6.44
N VAL A 94 7.78 -16.74 7.38
CA VAL A 94 8.08 -17.27 8.72
C VAL A 94 8.36 -18.78 8.66
N GLY A 95 7.63 -19.52 7.82
CA GLY A 95 7.83 -20.95 7.59
C GLY A 95 9.23 -21.26 7.04
N ASP A 96 9.61 -20.58 5.96
CA ASP A 96 10.91 -20.76 5.29
C ASP A 96 12.09 -20.45 6.22
N HIS A 97 11.96 -19.38 7.02
CA HIS A 97 12.99 -19.08 8.01
C HIS A 97 12.99 -20.08 9.18
N SER A 98 11.83 -20.61 9.60
CA SER A 98 11.78 -21.58 10.71
C SER A 98 12.32 -22.98 10.35
N GLU A 99 12.18 -23.39 9.09
CA GLU A 99 12.63 -24.70 8.61
C GLU A 99 14.16 -24.81 8.58
N LEU A 100 14.85 -23.73 8.24
CA LEU A 100 16.32 -23.70 8.29
C LEU A 100 16.86 -23.94 9.72
N TRP A 101 16.24 -23.32 10.73
CA TRP A 101 16.68 -23.43 12.11
C TRP A 101 16.39 -24.81 12.71
N ILE A 102 15.30 -25.45 12.28
CA ILE A 102 14.98 -26.83 12.68
C ILE A 102 16.02 -27.81 12.10
N GLY A 103 16.44 -27.61 10.85
CA GLY A 103 17.46 -28.44 10.20
C GLY A 103 18.83 -28.34 10.88
N ILE A 104 19.25 -27.12 11.24
CA ILE A 104 20.52 -26.88 11.95
C ILE A 104 20.49 -27.53 13.35
N SER A 105 19.37 -27.45 14.05
CA SER A 105 19.20 -28.06 15.37
C SER A 105 19.31 -29.59 15.31
N PHE A 106 18.73 -30.22 14.29
CA PHE A 106 18.81 -31.67 14.10
C PHE A 106 20.23 -32.15 13.80
N LEU A 107 20.94 -31.47 12.90
CA LEU A 107 22.34 -31.76 12.58
C LEU A 107 23.23 -31.65 13.82
N SER A 108 23.02 -30.62 14.65
CA SER A 108 23.76 -30.45 15.90
C SER A 108 23.54 -31.60 16.89
N ILE A 109 22.30 -32.10 17.02
CA ILE A 109 22.00 -33.22 17.93
C ILE A 109 22.66 -34.51 17.43
N MET A 110 22.64 -34.77 16.11
CA MET A 110 23.26 -35.97 15.54
C MET A 110 24.79 -35.98 15.76
N ASP A 111 25.44 -34.83 15.61
CA ASP A 111 26.89 -34.70 15.85
C ASP A 111 27.26 -34.93 17.33
N VAL A 112 26.45 -34.44 18.27
CA VAL A 112 26.63 -34.72 19.71
C VAL A 112 26.49 -36.21 20.01
N ILE A 113 25.52 -36.89 19.39
CA ILE A 113 25.34 -38.34 19.55
C ILE A 113 26.56 -39.10 19.00
N GLU A 114 27.09 -38.70 17.84
CA GLU A 114 28.30 -39.30 17.27
C GLU A 114 29.52 -39.11 18.20
N MET A 115 29.69 -37.91 18.76
CA MET A 115 30.79 -37.62 19.69
C MET A 115 30.69 -38.46 20.97
N LEU A 116 29.49 -38.60 21.53
CA LEU A 116 29.24 -39.46 22.70
C LEU A 116 29.53 -40.93 22.39
N TYR A 117 29.11 -41.43 21.22
CA TYR A 117 29.40 -42.79 20.78
C TYR A 117 30.90 -43.06 20.68
N ARG A 118 31.66 -42.14 20.07
CA ARG A 118 33.12 -42.22 19.96
C ARG A 118 33.80 -42.19 21.33
N LEU A 119 33.33 -41.34 22.24
CA LEU A 119 33.87 -41.23 23.59
C LEU A 119 33.65 -42.51 24.40
N CYS A 120 32.44 -43.06 24.40
CA CYS A 120 32.11 -44.31 25.09
C CYS A 120 32.95 -45.49 24.55
N ARG A 121 33.09 -45.59 23.23
CA ARG A 121 33.92 -46.63 22.60
C ARG A 121 35.39 -46.49 23.01
N TYR A 122 35.91 -45.27 23.07
CA TYR A 122 37.28 -45.00 23.50
C TYR A 122 37.49 -45.33 24.98
N ALA A 123 36.58 -44.90 25.86
CA ALA A 123 36.63 -45.20 27.29
C ALA A 123 36.59 -46.71 27.57
N TYR A 124 35.74 -47.45 26.85
CA TYR A 124 35.68 -48.90 26.94
C TYR A 124 37.01 -49.56 26.50
N HIS A 125 37.59 -49.10 25.39
CA HIS A 125 38.87 -49.62 24.91
C HIS A 125 40.01 -49.34 25.90
N SER A 126 40.10 -48.11 26.40
CA SER A 126 41.12 -47.70 27.37
C SER A 126 41.02 -48.51 28.67
N LEU A 127 39.81 -48.72 29.19
CA LEU A 127 39.58 -49.57 30.38
C LEU A 127 39.99 -51.03 30.13
N LYS A 128 39.68 -51.57 28.95
CA LYS A 128 40.09 -52.93 28.56
C LYS A 128 41.61 -53.07 28.49
N GLU A 129 42.32 -52.08 27.97
CA GLU A 129 43.79 -52.07 27.92
C GLU A 129 44.41 -52.00 29.33
N ILE A 130 43.89 -51.13 30.19
CA ILE A 130 44.35 -51.01 31.58
C ILE A 130 44.13 -52.33 32.33
N LEU A 131 42.96 -52.95 32.19
CA LEU A 131 42.65 -54.24 32.82
C LEU A 131 43.55 -55.37 32.30
N ARG A 132 43.81 -55.41 30.98
CA ARG A 132 44.74 -56.38 30.37
C ARG A 132 46.15 -56.22 30.92
N HIS A 133 46.65 -54.99 31.02
CA HIS A 133 47.98 -54.71 31.58
C HIS A 133 48.08 -55.11 33.05
N ARG A 134 47.04 -54.86 33.87
CA ARG A 134 47.04 -55.31 35.27
C ARG A 134 47.00 -56.83 35.40
N TYR A 135 46.24 -57.53 34.55
CA TYR A 135 46.20 -58.99 34.56
C TYR A 135 47.57 -59.61 34.25
N ASN A 136 48.30 -59.07 33.27
CA ASN A 136 49.64 -59.54 32.90
C ASN A 136 50.74 -59.22 33.93
N GLN A 137 50.50 -58.38 34.94
CA GLN A 137 51.46 -58.15 36.03
C GLN A 137 51.22 -59.05 37.25
N ILE A 138 50.03 -59.65 37.36
CA ILE A 138 49.65 -60.51 38.50
C ILE A 138 49.97 -61.99 38.21
N ASN A 139 50.08 -62.35 36.92
CA ASN A 139 50.40 -63.68 36.42
C ASN A 139 51.86 -63.72 35.94
#